data_AF-A0A7Y9MNV7-F1
#
_entry.id   AF-A0A7Y9MNV7-F1
#
_cell.length_a   1.000
_cell.length_b   1.000
_cell.length_c   1.000
_cell.angle_alpha   90.00
_cell.angle_beta   90.00
_cell.angle_gamma   90.00
#
_symmetry.space_group_name_H-M   'P 1'
#
loop_
_entity.id
_entity.type
_entity.pdbx_description
1 polymer ?
#
loop_
_entity_poly.entity_id
_entity_poly.type
_entity_poly.pdbx_seq_one_letter_code
_entity_poly.pdbx_strand_id
1 'polypeptide(L)'
;MALAVLLLLPGLAAAAAAKPAVAAPAKAGCTIPAEVDPEHHTGFCALPQEIRTFVARQDVCNHFAGEEPYDAARRRELDKAMAKYCDGNEATWARLRAQYRQDPVRDAWLSRYSEDVGLDLP
;
A
#
# COMPACT_ATOMS: atom_id res chain seq x y z
N MET A 1 61.28 -6.17 -31.10
CA MET A 1 60.99 -7.50 -30.52
C MET A 1 60.20 -7.23 -29.24
N ALA A 2 58.87 -7.13 -29.36
CA ALA A 2 57.91 -8.13 -28.86
C ALA A 2 57.79 -8.02 -27.31
N LEU A 3 56.63 -7.82 -26.67
CA LEU A 3 55.25 -8.15 -27.00
C LEU A 3 54.32 -7.30 -26.11
N ALA A 4 53.20 -6.82 -26.64
CA ALA A 4 52.10 -6.26 -25.87
C ALA A 4 51.27 -7.39 -25.24
N VAL A 5 50.79 -7.21 -24.00
CA VAL A 5 49.65 -8.00 -23.47
C VAL A 5 48.71 -7.04 -22.75
N LEU A 6 47.69 -6.62 -23.50
CA LEU A 6 46.50 -5.96 -23.01
C LEU A 6 45.61 -7.03 -22.35
N LEU A 7 45.46 -7.01 -21.01
CA LEU A 7 44.47 -7.86 -20.34
C LEU A 7 43.12 -7.15 -20.34
N LEU A 8 42.32 -7.46 -21.36
CA LEU A 8 40.90 -7.21 -21.42
C LEU A 8 40.17 -8.17 -20.47
N LEU A 9 39.47 -7.63 -19.47
CA LEU A 9 38.47 -8.38 -18.70
C LEU A 9 37.07 -8.04 -19.27
N PRO A 10 36.37 -8.98 -19.90
CA PRO A 10 34.97 -8.80 -20.26
C PRO A 10 34.09 -9.26 -19.09
N GLY A 11 33.27 -8.36 -18.57
CA GLY A 11 32.29 -8.67 -17.53
C GLY A 11 31.03 -7.83 -17.70
N LEU A 12 30.36 -7.94 -18.86
CA LEU A 12 28.99 -7.47 -19.00
C LEU A 12 28.10 -8.40 -18.16
N ALA A 13 27.72 -7.94 -16.97
CA ALA A 13 26.59 -8.50 -16.25
C ALA A 13 25.33 -8.26 -17.09
N ALA A 14 24.74 -9.36 -17.60
CA ALA A 14 23.43 -9.31 -18.22
C ALA A 14 22.40 -8.93 -17.15
N ALA A 15 21.90 -7.69 -17.21
CA ALA A 15 20.70 -7.30 -16.50
C ALA A 15 19.56 -8.19 -17.01
N ALA A 16 19.05 -9.09 -16.15
CA ALA A 16 17.82 -9.80 -16.42
C ALA A 16 16.70 -8.76 -16.49
N ALA A 17 16.24 -8.46 -17.71
CA ALA A 17 15.06 -7.64 -17.92
C ALA A 17 13.86 -8.33 -17.25
N ALA A 18 13.42 -7.79 -16.12
CA ALA A 18 12.14 -8.14 -15.54
C ALA A 18 11.06 -7.79 -16.58
N LYS A 19 10.28 -8.78 -17.01
CA LYS A 19 9.13 -8.54 -17.88
C LYS A 19 8.21 -7.53 -17.18
N PRO A 20 7.67 -6.52 -17.89
CA PRO A 20 6.67 -5.65 -17.30
C PRO A 20 5.47 -6.52 -16.93
N ALA A 21 5.20 -6.60 -15.63
CA ALA A 21 3.94 -7.14 -15.14
C ALA A 21 2.86 -6.18 -15.64
N VAL A 22 2.18 -6.57 -16.71
CA VAL A 22 1.03 -5.84 -17.23
C VAL A 22 0.02 -5.80 -16.09
N ALA A 23 -0.16 -4.60 -15.50
CA ALA A 23 -1.17 -4.37 -14.50
C ALA A 23 -2.51 -4.88 -15.07
N ALA A 24 -3.18 -5.75 -14.32
CA ALA A 24 -4.51 -6.21 -14.72
C ALA A 24 -5.38 -4.97 -14.97
N PRO A 25 -6.16 -4.93 -16.07
CA PRO A 25 -7.01 -3.79 -16.35
C PRO A 25 -7.97 -3.58 -15.17
N ALA A 26 -8.12 -2.32 -14.74
CA ALA A 26 -9.15 -1.93 -13.80
C ALA A 26 -10.50 -2.47 -14.30
N LYS A 27 -11.27 -3.14 -13.45
CA LYS A 27 -12.59 -3.63 -13.86
C LYS A 27 -13.44 -2.42 -14.26
N ALA A 28 -14.03 -2.46 -15.45
CA ALA A 28 -15.08 -1.52 -15.85
C ALA A 28 -16.19 -1.57 -14.77
N GLY A 29 -16.57 -0.40 -14.24
CA GLY A 29 -17.54 -0.29 -13.14
C GLY A 29 -16.93 -0.28 -11.73
N CYS A 30 -15.64 0.01 -11.56
CA CYS A 30 -15.08 0.30 -10.24
C CYS A 30 -15.67 1.61 -9.67
N THR A 31 -16.42 1.49 -8.58
CA THR A 31 -16.83 2.62 -7.74
C THR A 31 -15.86 2.73 -6.57
N ILE A 32 -15.28 3.91 -6.40
CA ILE A 32 -14.47 4.25 -5.21
C ILE A 32 -15.45 4.68 -4.10
N PRO A 33 -15.42 4.05 -2.91
CA PRO A 33 -16.23 4.48 -1.77
C PRO A 33 -15.93 5.93 -1.39
N ALA A 34 -16.91 6.65 -0.85
CA ALA A 34 -16.75 8.06 -0.45
C ALA A 34 -15.79 8.24 0.73
N GLU A 35 -15.56 7.15 1.47
CA GLU A 35 -14.68 7.08 2.62
C GLU A 35 -13.19 6.93 2.24
N VAL A 36 -12.87 6.66 0.97
CA VAL A 36 -11.49 6.55 0.50
C VAL A 36 -10.97 7.94 0.15
N ASP A 37 -9.87 8.34 0.77
CA ASP A 37 -9.29 9.66 0.59
C ASP A 37 -8.81 9.86 -0.87
N PRO A 38 -8.97 11.07 -1.45
CA PRO A 38 -8.58 11.36 -2.84
C PRO A 38 -7.15 10.98 -3.20
N GLU A 39 -6.22 11.11 -2.25
CA GLU A 39 -4.81 10.76 -2.37
C GLU A 39 -4.63 9.27 -2.72
N HIS A 40 -5.55 8.41 -2.27
CA HIS A 40 -5.51 6.97 -2.48
C HIS A 40 -6.23 6.49 -3.74
N HIS A 41 -6.82 7.38 -4.56
CA HIS A 41 -7.63 6.99 -5.73
C HIS A 41 -6.78 6.43 -6.88
N THR A 42 -5.55 6.92 -7.03
CA THR A 42 -4.67 6.51 -8.14
C THR A 42 -4.33 5.04 -8.05
N GLY A 43 -4.80 4.26 -9.03
CA GLY A 43 -4.56 2.81 -9.09
C GLY A 43 -5.48 1.97 -8.19
N PHE A 44 -6.34 2.58 -7.36
CA PHE A 44 -7.25 1.88 -6.44
C PHE A 44 -8.08 0.80 -7.15
N CYS A 45 -8.64 1.14 -8.30
CA CYS A 45 -9.53 0.26 -9.07
C CYS A 45 -8.84 -0.96 -9.71
N ALA A 46 -7.52 -0.97 -9.77
CA ALA A 46 -6.73 -2.13 -10.22
C ALA A 46 -6.35 -3.06 -9.06
N LEU A 47 -6.66 -2.68 -7.82
CA LEU A 47 -6.33 -3.46 -6.64
C LEU A 47 -7.32 -4.61 -6.43
N PRO A 48 -6.83 -5.75 -5.91
CA PRO A 48 -7.66 -6.81 -5.34
C PRO A 48 -8.70 -6.28 -4.35
N GLN A 49 -9.85 -6.96 -4.26
CA GLN A 49 -10.97 -6.50 -3.44
C GLN A 49 -10.60 -6.38 -1.96
N GLU A 50 -9.80 -7.29 -1.46
CA GLU A 50 -9.30 -7.31 -0.08
C GLU A 50 -8.47 -6.08 0.27
N ILE A 51 -7.66 -5.57 -0.67
CA ILE A 51 -6.91 -4.32 -0.47
C ILE A 51 -7.89 -3.15 -0.48
N ARG A 52 -8.81 -3.09 -1.44
CA ARG A 52 -9.81 -2.00 -1.53
C ARG A 52 -10.69 -1.92 -0.28
N THR A 53 -11.12 -3.06 0.26
CA THR A 53 -11.90 -3.12 1.50
C THR A 53 -11.09 -2.68 2.71
N PHE A 54 -9.82 -3.06 2.78
CA PHE A 54 -8.94 -2.59 3.85
C PHE A 54 -8.73 -1.08 3.80
N VAL A 55 -8.39 -0.52 2.63
CA VAL A 55 -8.18 0.92 2.44
C VAL A 55 -9.40 1.72 2.87
N ALA A 56 -10.59 1.36 2.40
CA ALA A 56 -11.82 2.04 2.79
C ALA A 56 -12.11 1.98 4.30
N ARG A 57 -11.64 0.94 5.00
CA ARG A 57 -11.77 0.84 6.47
C ARG A 57 -10.69 1.67 7.17
N GLN A 58 -9.46 1.59 6.70
CA GLN A 58 -8.30 2.25 7.30
C GLN A 58 -8.37 3.77 7.12
N ASP A 59 -8.85 4.28 5.99
CA ASP A 59 -9.05 5.72 5.79
C ASP A 59 -10.09 6.27 6.79
N VAL A 60 -11.17 5.52 7.04
CA VAL A 60 -12.12 5.86 8.12
C VAL A 60 -11.46 5.80 9.49
N CYS A 61 -10.58 4.82 9.75
CA CYS A 61 -9.82 4.79 11.01
C CYS A 61 -8.96 6.06 11.15
N ASN A 62 -8.19 6.42 10.13
CA ASN A 62 -7.33 7.60 10.12
C ASN A 62 -8.11 8.90 10.27
N HIS A 63 -9.34 8.96 9.77
CA HIS A 63 -10.21 10.12 9.99
C HIS A 63 -10.44 10.40 11.48
N PHE A 64 -10.57 9.36 12.31
CA PHE A 64 -10.81 9.49 13.75
C PHE A 64 -9.54 9.38 14.62
N ALA A 65 -8.48 8.78 14.09
CA ALA A 65 -7.28 8.49 14.86
C ALA A 65 -6.54 9.77 15.27
N GLY A 66 -6.19 9.86 16.55
CA GLY A 66 -5.49 11.04 17.10
C GLY A 66 -6.39 12.25 17.36
N GLU A 67 -7.69 12.17 17.10
CA GLU A 67 -8.63 13.20 17.49
C GLU A 67 -8.79 13.30 19.02
N GLU A 68 -8.71 14.52 19.54
CA GLU A 68 -8.92 14.79 20.96
C GLU A 68 -10.40 15.03 21.29
N PRO A 69 -10.97 14.35 22.29
CA PRO A 69 -12.35 14.55 22.70
C PRO A 69 -12.51 15.88 23.44
N TYR A 70 -13.28 16.81 22.87
CA TYR A 70 -13.59 18.09 23.53
C TYR A 70 -14.71 17.97 24.57
N ASP A 71 -15.50 16.90 24.52
CA ASP A 71 -16.53 16.59 25.52
C ASP A 71 -16.77 15.08 25.65
N ALA A 72 -17.67 14.71 26.58
CA ALA A 72 -18.01 13.32 26.85
C ALA A 72 -18.81 12.64 25.72
N ALA A 73 -19.54 13.42 24.91
CA ALA A 73 -20.27 12.86 23.77
C ALA A 73 -19.30 12.48 22.66
N ARG A 74 -18.36 13.38 22.32
CA ARG A 74 -17.30 13.13 21.35
C ARG A 74 -16.40 11.97 21.79
N ARG A 75 -16.05 11.88 23.07
CA ARG A 75 -15.30 10.73 23.60
C ARG A 75 -15.95 9.39 23.25
N ARG A 76 -17.27 9.27 23.50
CA ARG A 76 -18.02 8.04 23.23
C ARG A 76 -18.14 7.72 21.74
N GLU A 77 -18.21 8.75 20.90
CA GLU A 77 -18.21 8.58 19.46
C GLU A 77 -16.86 8.06 18.97
N LEU A 78 -15.77 8.70 19.38
CA LEU A 78 -14.40 8.27 19.05
C LEU A 78 -14.15 6.84 19.54
N ASP A 79 -14.54 6.48 20.76
CA ASP A 79 -14.41 5.10 21.26
C ASP A 79 -15.10 4.06 20.36
N LYS A 80 -16.33 4.35 19.92
CA LYS A 80 -17.07 3.46 19.03
C LYS A 80 -16.44 3.41 17.64
N ALA A 81 -15.96 4.54 17.14
CA ALA A 81 -15.33 4.63 15.84
C ALA A 81 -14.01 3.86 15.81
N MET A 82 -13.14 4.07 16.80
CA MET A 82 -11.87 3.36 16.94
C MET A 82 -12.10 1.83 17.04
N ALA A 83 -12.99 1.38 17.91
CA ALA A 83 -13.30 -0.04 18.05
C ALA A 83 -13.85 -0.67 16.75
N LYS A 84 -14.63 0.10 15.97
CA LYS A 84 -15.22 -0.38 14.72
C LYS A 84 -14.20 -0.42 13.58
N TYR A 85 -13.46 0.66 13.40
CA TYR A 85 -12.68 0.89 12.18
C TYR A 85 -11.20 0.61 12.34
N CYS A 86 -10.63 0.73 13.54
CA CYS A 86 -9.18 0.59 13.75
C CYS A 86 -8.77 -0.80 14.26
N ASP A 87 -9.60 -1.45 15.08
CA ASP A 87 -9.24 -2.73 15.70
C ASP A 87 -8.83 -3.79 14.67
N GLY A 88 -7.61 -4.33 14.82
CA GLY A 88 -7.07 -5.36 13.94
C GLY A 88 -6.59 -4.89 12.56
N ASN A 89 -6.52 -3.58 12.30
CA ASN A 89 -5.97 -3.07 11.05
C ASN A 89 -4.48 -3.40 10.89
N GLU A 90 -3.67 -3.31 11.95
CA GLU A 90 -2.24 -3.68 11.91
C GLU A 90 -2.02 -5.14 11.49
N ALA A 91 -2.79 -6.08 12.07
CA ALA A 91 -2.71 -7.49 11.70
C ALA A 91 -3.18 -7.74 10.27
N THR A 92 -4.23 -7.03 9.84
CA THR A 92 -4.72 -7.10 8.45
C THR A 92 -3.68 -6.55 7.48
N TRP A 93 -3.04 -5.45 7.83
CA TRP A 93 -1.97 -4.81 7.09
C TRP A 93 -0.79 -5.75 6.90
N ALA A 94 -0.27 -6.31 7.99
CA ALA A 94 0.84 -7.26 7.96
C ALA A 94 0.55 -8.47 7.06
N ARG A 95 -0.69 -8.98 7.11
CA ARG A 95 -1.15 -10.06 6.23
C ARG A 95 -1.15 -9.64 4.75
N LEU A 96 -1.68 -8.46 4.43
CA LEU A 96 -1.73 -7.96 3.05
C LEU A 96 -0.31 -7.72 2.49
N ARG A 97 0.57 -7.09 3.28
CA ARG A 97 1.98 -6.91 2.90
C ARG A 97 2.67 -8.23 2.63
N ALA A 98 2.51 -9.22 3.51
CA ALA A 98 3.06 -10.55 3.30
C ALA A 98 2.51 -11.22 2.02
N GLN A 99 1.20 -11.11 1.77
CA GLN A 99 0.53 -11.72 0.62
C GLN A 99 0.99 -11.13 -0.72
N TYR A 100 1.19 -9.82 -0.81
CA TYR A 100 1.47 -9.12 -2.08
C TYR A 100 2.93 -8.75 -2.31
N ARG A 101 3.86 -9.06 -1.39
CA ARG A 101 5.29 -8.69 -1.50
C ARG A 101 6.00 -9.15 -2.78
N GLN A 102 5.48 -10.15 -3.49
CA GLN A 102 6.06 -10.67 -4.74
C GLN A 102 5.36 -10.13 -6.00
N ASP A 103 4.31 -9.31 -5.84
CA ASP A 103 3.63 -8.61 -6.92
C ASP A 103 4.09 -7.14 -6.92
N PRO A 104 5.05 -6.75 -7.77
CA PRO A 104 5.72 -5.45 -7.69
C PRO A 104 4.75 -4.26 -7.84
N VAL A 105 3.65 -4.44 -8.58
CA VAL A 105 2.65 -3.38 -8.76
C VAL A 105 1.86 -3.16 -7.47
N ARG A 106 1.49 -4.25 -6.79
CA ARG A 106 0.66 -4.20 -5.58
C ARG A 106 1.52 -3.86 -4.38
N ASP A 107 2.72 -4.42 -4.30
CA ASP A 107 3.73 -4.10 -3.30
C ASP A 107 4.04 -2.59 -3.30
N ALA A 108 4.35 -2.01 -4.47
CA ALA A 108 4.63 -0.58 -4.59
C ALA A 108 3.42 0.30 -4.26
N TRP A 109 2.20 -0.14 -4.55
CA TRP A 109 0.99 0.60 -4.15
C TRP A 109 0.80 0.57 -2.64
N LEU A 110 0.91 -0.62 -2.04
CA LEU A 110 0.79 -0.80 -0.59
C LEU A 110 1.86 0.02 0.15
N SER A 111 3.13 -0.03 -0.26
CA SER A 111 4.19 0.72 0.43
C SER A 111 3.94 2.23 0.46
N ARG A 112 3.45 2.82 -0.64
CA ARG A 112 3.07 4.25 -0.62
C ARG A 112 1.91 4.51 0.32
N TYR A 113 0.89 3.65 0.27
CA TYR A 113 -0.28 3.77 1.13
C TYR A 113 0.09 3.75 2.62
N SER A 114 0.98 2.86 3.05
CA SER A 114 1.38 2.78 4.45
C SER A 114 2.22 3.93 4.96
N GLU A 115 3.01 4.55 4.10
CA GLU A 115 3.67 5.82 4.40
C GLU A 115 2.63 6.91 4.65
N ASP A 116 1.62 7.01 3.77
CA ASP A 116 0.55 8.02 3.86
C ASP A 116 -0.31 7.83 5.11
N VAL A 117 -0.68 6.59 5.46
CA VAL A 117 -1.57 6.30 6.60
C VAL A 117 -0.85 5.94 7.90
N GLY A 118 0.48 5.97 7.93
CA GLY A 118 1.28 5.74 9.15
C GLY A 118 1.35 4.29 9.63
N LEU A 119 1.15 3.31 8.75
CA LEU A 119 1.20 1.88 9.07
C LEU A 119 2.61 1.25 9.03
N ASP A 120 3.61 2.02 8.63
CA ASP A 120 5.02 1.60 8.61
C ASP A 120 5.81 2.06 9.85
N LEU A 121 5.12 2.67 10.83
CA LEU A 121 5.74 3.06 12.11
C LEU A 121 5.83 1.84 13.06
N PRO A 122 7.01 1.59 13.68
CA PRO A 122 7.24 0.47 14.59
C PRO A 122 6.55 0.61 15.95
#